data_AF-A0A7S0H9G3-F1
#
_entry.id   AF-A0A7S0H9G3-F1
#
_cell.length_a   1.000
_cell.length_b   1.000
_cell.length_c   1.000
_cell.angle_alpha   90.00
_cell.angle_beta   90.00
_cell.angle_gamma   90.00
#
_symmetry.space_group_name_H-M   'P 1'
#
loop_
_entity.id
_entity.type
_entity.pdbx_description
1 polymer ?
#
loop_
_entity_poly.entity_id
_entity_poly.type
_entity_poly.pdbx_seq_one_letter_code
_entity_poly.pdbx_strand_id
1 'polypeptide(L)'
;DEVTSYVGMRTVGTARDAAGHLRITLNGASRFQLGPLDQGWWPDGLLSPPSDAAMRYDIEFAKACGFNMIRKHIKVEPSRWYYHCDRLGMLVWQDQPSGFDPAAWPPERTPMQMFPPWTRMDPSPVEGRWSEAAHAQFMEELEAMVRMLYNHPCVLVWVPFN
;
A
#
# COMPACT_ATOMS: atom_id res chain seq x y z
N ASP A 1 5.70 -10.43 32.21
CA ASP A 1 6.33 -10.37 30.88
C ASP A 1 6.65 -8.93 30.57
N GLU A 2 7.78 -8.66 29.91
CA GLU A 2 8.27 -7.31 29.59
C GLU A 2 8.83 -7.27 28.16
N VAL A 3 8.48 -6.24 27.39
CA VAL A 3 8.96 -6.04 26.02
C VAL A 3 9.44 -4.60 25.84
N THR A 4 10.52 -4.40 25.09
CA THR A 4 11.01 -3.07 24.70
C THR A 4 10.76 -2.84 23.21
N SER A 5 10.23 -1.66 22.87
CA SER A 5 9.98 -1.25 21.49
C SER A 5 10.24 0.25 21.30
N TYR A 6 9.91 0.75 20.12
CA TYR A 6 10.00 2.16 19.74
C TYR A 6 8.60 2.76 19.58
N VAL A 7 8.55 4.10 19.59
CA VAL A 7 7.32 4.86 19.37
C VAL A 7 7.58 6.01 18.40
N GLY A 8 6.62 6.28 17.52
CA GLY A 8 6.60 7.45 16.66
C GLY A 8 5.32 8.25 16.87
N MET A 9 5.45 9.49 17.35
CA MET A 9 4.31 10.40 17.50
C MET A 9 4.06 11.14 16.19
N ARG A 10 2.89 10.95 15.60
CA ARG A 10 2.45 11.72 14.44
C ARG A 10 0.94 11.84 14.38
N THR A 11 0.46 12.79 13.60
CA THR A 11 -0.93 12.84 13.10
C THR A 11 -0.93 12.82 11.58
N VAL A 12 -1.91 12.13 11.02
CA VAL A 12 -2.19 12.10 9.57
C VAL A 12 -3.55 12.72 9.37
N GLY A 13 -3.67 13.62 8.42
CA GLY A 13 -4.94 14.27 8.14
C GLY A 13 -5.01 14.82 6.73
N THR A 14 -5.99 15.68 6.51
CA THR A 14 -6.16 16.39 5.26
C THR A 14 -6.46 17.85 5.51
N ALA A 15 -5.95 18.73 4.65
CA ALA A 15 -6.27 20.16 4.65
C ALA A 15 -6.39 20.67 3.22
N ARG A 16 -7.14 21.74 2.99
CA ARG A 16 -7.13 22.44 1.70
C ARG A 16 -5.99 23.46 1.68
N ASP A 17 -5.25 23.53 0.58
CA ASP A 17 -4.24 24.57 0.37
C ASP A 17 -4.90 25.94 0.03
N ALA A 18 -4.08 26.97 -0.14
CA ALA A 18 -4.56 28.32 -0.47
C ALA A 18 -5.35 28.40 -1.79
N ALA A 19 -5.16 27.45 -2.70
CA ALA A 19 -5.89 27.32 -3.96
C ALA A 19 -7.10 26.37 -3.84
N GLY A 20 -7.42 25.89 -2.63
CA GLY A 20 -8.57 25.03 -2.36
C GLY A 20 -8.35 23.54 -2.63
N HIS A 21 -7.16 23.10 -3.03
CA HIS A 21 -6.90 21.69 -3.32
C HIS A 21 -6.73 20.88 -2.04
N LEU A 22 -7.33 19.68 -1.98
CA LEU A 22 -7.15 18.76 -0.87
C LEU A 22 -5.71 18.22 -0.85
N ARG A 23 -5.05 18.29 0.31
CA ARG A 23 -3.70 17.80 0.55
C ARG A 23 -3.69 16.87 1.74
N ILE A 24 -2.90 15.80 1.67
CA ILE A 24 -2.56 14.98 2.83
C ILE A 24 -1.59 15.76 3.71
N THR A 25 -1.83 15.74 5.02
CA THR A 25 -0.98 16.39 6.00
C THR A 25 -0.34 15.39 6.95
N LEU A 26 0.92 15.66 7.30
CA LEU A 26 1.65 14.97 8.35
C LEU A 26 1.99 16.01 9.43
N ASN A 27 1.49 15.80 10.65
CA ASN A 27 1.61 16.75 11.75
C ASN A 27 1.08 18.15 11.39
N GLY A 28 -0.05 18.20 10.68
CA GLY A 28 -0.68 19.44 10.21
C GLY A 28 0.00 20.11 9.01
N ALA A 29 1.20 19.69 8.61
CA ALA A 29 1.90 20.23 7.46
C ALA A 29 1.62 19.42 6.20
N SER A 30 1.31 20.10 5.08
CA SER A 30 1.28 19.46 3.76
C SER A 30 2.69 19.02 3.38
N ARG A 31 2.85 17.74 3.04
CA ARG A 31 4.11 17.17 2.54
C ARG A 31 3.85 16.53 1.21
N PHE A 32 4.57 16.98 0.17
CA PHE A 32 4.52 16.31 -1.11
C PHE A 32 5.19 14.94 -0.98
N GLN A 33 4.48 13.91 -1.42
CA GLN A 33 4.89 12.52 -1.27
C GLN A 33 5.48 12.05 -2.59
N LEU A 34 6.79 12.10 -2.68
CA LEU A 34 7.55 11.71 -3.86
C LEU A 34 8.14 10.33 -3.60
N GLY A 35 7.72 9.35 -4.40
CA GLY A 35 8.03 7.95 -4.14
C GLY A 35 7.76 7.02 -5.30
N PRO A 36 8.50 5.90 -5.40
CA PRO A 36 8.21 4.86 -6.37
C PRO A 36 7.02 4.00 -5.94
N LEU A 37 6.45 3.31 -6.92
CA LEU A 37 5.67 2.09 -6.72
C LEU A 37 6.65 0.91 -6.59
N ASP A 38 6.72 0.31 -5.40
CA ASP A 38 7.69 -0.73 -5.07
C ASP A 38 7.02 -2.11 -5.08
N GLN A 39 7.41 -2.92 -6.08
CA GLN A 39 6.97 -4.31 -6.26
C GLN A 39 7.52 -5.26 -5.18
N GLY A 40 8.63 -4.91 -4.53
CA GLY A 40 9.35 -5.79 -3.60
C GLY A 40 9.89 -7.03 -4.29
N TRP A 41 10.45 -6.86 -5.50
CA TRP A 41 11.06 -7.93 -6.29
C TRP A 41 12.53 -8.14 -5.94
N TRP A 42 12.94 -9.40 -5.81
CA TRP A 42 14.29 -9.83 -5.47
C TRP A 42 14.75 -10.90 -6.47
N PRO A 43 15.97 -10.81 -7.04
CA PRO A 43 16.46 -11.79 -8.00
C PRO A 43 16.40 -13.25 -7.53
N ASP A 44 16.80 -13.50 -6.28
CA ASP A 44 16.91 -14.86 -5.74
C ASP A 44 15.62 -15.36 -5.07
N GLY A 45 14.79 -14.44 -4.58
CA GLY A 45 13.62 -14.75 -3.73
C GLY A 45 12.28 -14.38 -4.34
N LEU A 46 12.26 -13.77 -5.53
CA LEU A 46 11.09 -13.15 -6.17
C LEU A 46 10.42 -12.12 -5.25
N LEU A 47 9.56 -12.54 -4.33
CA LEU A 47 8.88 -11.65 -3.38
C LEU A 47 9.44 -11.74 -1.96
N SER A 48 10.43 -12.61 -1.71
CA SER A 48 11.06 -12.73 -0.40
C SER A 48 12.38 -11.96 -0.37
N PRO A 49 12.54 -10.99 0.54
CA PRO A 49 13.82 -10.30 0.68
C PRO A 49 14.91 -11.28 1.13
N PRO A 50 16.12 -11.22 0.54
CA PRO A 50 17.18 -12.19 0.82
C PRO A 50 17.85 -11.96 2.19
N SER A 51 17.76 -10.76 2.75
CA SER A 51 18.27 -10.43 4.07
C SER A 51 17.70 -9.14 4.64
N ASP A 52 17.91 -8.91 5.94
CA ASP A 52 17.61 -7.63 6.60
C ASP A 52 18.39 -6.46 5.99
N ALA A 53 19.66 -6.67 5.65
CA ALA A 53 20.51 -5.68 5.01
C ALA A 53 19.98 -5.27 3.63
N ALA A 54 19.44 -6.23 2.86
CA ALA A 54 18.85 -5.96 1.55
C ALA A 54 17.59 -5.09 1.66
N MET A 55 16.68 -5.41 2.60
CA MET A 55 15.50 -4.57 2.86
C MET A 55 15.89 -3.13 3.22
N ARG A 56 16.88 -2.99 4.11
CA ARG A 56 17.39 -1.68 4.53
C ARG A 56 18.02 -0.93 3.36
N TYR A 57 18.82 -1.61 2.55
CA TYR A 57 19.53 -1.01 1.41
C TYR A 57 18.56 -0.36 0.43
N ASP A 58 17.46 -1.03 0.04
CA ASP A 58 16.49 -0.47 -0.90
C ASP A 58 15.84 0.83 -0.36
N ILE A 59 15.54 0.88 0.94
CA ILE A 59 14.97 2.07 1.60
C ILE A 59 16.00 3.21 1.66
N GLU A 60 17.25 2.90 2.02
CA GLU A 60 18.35 3.88 2.05
C GLU A 60 18.64 4.43 0.66
N PHE A 61 18.64 3.57 -0.36
CA PHE A 61 18.83 3.96 -1.74
C PHE A 61 17.68 4.86 -2.22
N ALA A 62 16.43 4.47 -1.99
CA ALA A 62 15.27 5.30 -2.34
C ALA A 62 15.37 6.69 -1.68
N LYS A 63 15.74 6.74 -0.40
CA LYS A 63 15.95 8.00 0.31
C LYS A 63 17.09 8.83 -0.27
N ALA A 64 18.22 8.19 -0.64
CA ALA A 64 19.35 8.85 -1.27
C ALA A 64 19.00 9.42 -2.67
N CYS A 65 18.06 8.80 -3.38
CA CYS A 65 17.48 9.32 -4.61
C CYS A 65 16.52 10.51 -4.39
N GLY A 66 16.30 10.92 -3.14
CA GLY A 66 15.43 12.05 -2.79
C GLY A 66 13.96 11.68 -2.57
N PHE A 67 13.63 10.39 -2.57
CA PHE A 67 12.27 9.94 -2.23
C PHE A 67 12.01 10.05 -0.73
N ASN A 68 10.76 10.36 -0.38
CA ASN A 68 10.30 10.43 1.00
C ASN A 68 9.09 9.53 1.27
N MET A 69 8.62 8.82 0.24
CA MET A 69 7.52 7.88 0.32
C MET A 69 7.82 6.65 -0.54
N ILE A 70 7.29 5.48 -0.16
CA ILE A 70 7.23 4.28 -0.98
C ILE A 70 5.77 3.80 -0.98
N ARG A 71 5.22 3.53 -2.16
CA ARG A 71 3.95 2.80 -2.27
C ARG A 71 4.26 1.32 -2.46
N LYS A 72 4.03 0.52 -1.42
CA LYS A 72 4.24 -0.92 -1.48
C LYS A 72 3.11 -1.54 -2.29
N HIS A 73 3.45 -2.15 -3.41
CA HIS A 73 2.49 -2.61 -4.41
C HIS A 73 1.93 -3.98 -4.07
N ILE A 74 0.60 -4.07 -3.88
CA ILE A 74 -0.22 -5.28 -3.67
C ILE A 74 0.44 -6.39 -2.82
N LYS A 75 1.17 -5.99 -1.78
CA LYS A 75 2.03 -6.88 -0.99
C LYS A 75 2.19 -6.36 0.42
N VAL A 76 2.30 -7.27 1.37
CA VAL A 76 2.73 -6.97 2.73
C VAL A 76 4.15 -7.49 2.94
N GLU A 77 5.06 -6.62 3.37
CA GLU A 77 6.45 -6.99 3.64
C GLU A 77 6.60 -7.62 5.05
N PRO A 78 7.75 -8.26 5.37
CA PRO A 78 8.06 -8.60 6.75
C PRO A 78 8.09 -7.35 7.65
N SER A 79 7.66 -7.44 8.93
CA SER A 79 7.65 -6.30 9.88
C SER A 79 9.00 -5.58 10.01
N ARG A 80 10.12 -6.28 9.75
CA ARG A 80 11.48 -5.72 9.69
C ARG A 80 11.61 -4.61 8.63
N TRP A 81 10.93 -4.72 7.49
CA TRP A 81 10.93 -3.69 6.46
C TRP A 81 10.27 -2.39 6.96
N TYR A 82 9.09 -2.51 7.58
CA TYR A 82 8.41 -1.35 8.17
C TYR A 82 9.20 -0.74 9.32
N TYR A 83 9.87 -1.56 10.15
CA TYR A 83 10.81 -1.07 11.15
C TYR A 83 11.91 -0.20 10.53
N HIS A 84 12.50 -0.62 9.41
CA HIS A 84 13.51 0.20 8.72
C HIS A 84 12.91 1.48 8.16
N CYS A 85 11.71 1.43 7.57
CA CYS A 85 10.99 2.64 7.13
C CYS A 85 10.76 3.62 8.30
N ASP A 86 10.33 3.12 9.46
CA ASP A 86 10.12 3.91 10.67
C ASP A 86 11.42 4.60 11.13
N ARG A 87 12.53 3.84 11.16
CA ARG A 87 13.84 4.32 11.63
C ARG A 87 14.50 5.29 10.65
N LEU A 88 14.33 5.06 9.36
CA LEU A 88 14.92 5.86 8.29
C LEU A 88 14.04 7.06 7.91
N GLY A 89 12.79 7.12 8.38
CA GLY A 89 11.85 8.21 8.08
C GLY A 89 11.35 8.17 6.63
N MET A 90 10.97 6.99 6.16
CA MET A 90 10.33 6.77 4.86
C MET A 90 8.83 6.59 5.05
N LEU A 91 8.00 7.38 4.37
CA LEU A 91 6.54 7.23 4.42
C LEU A 91 6.10 6.02 3.59
N VAL A 92 5.02 5.36 3.99
CA VAL A 92 4.51 4.17 3.30
C VAL A 92 3.04 4.36 2.93
N TRP A 93 2.74 4.10 1.65
CA TRP A 93 1.38 3.77 1.22
C TRP A 93 1.31 2.25 1.12
N GLN A 94 0.43 1.66 1.91
CA GLN A 94 0.29 0.22 2.01
C GLN A 94 -0.89 -0.24 1.16
N ASP A 95 -0.60 -0.91 0.05
CA ASP A 95 -1.64 -1.58 -0.74
C ASP A 95 -2.05 -2.91 -0.08
N GLN A 96 -3.34 -3.18 -0.06
CA GLN A 96 -3.87 -4.51 0.19
C GLN A 96 -3.46 -5.43 -0.97
N PRO A 97 -2.99 -6.66 -0.71
CA PRO A 97 -2.90 -7.68 -1.74
C PRO A 97 -4.28 -7.89 -2.37
N SER A 98 -4.40 -7.60 -3.66
CA SER A 98 -5.66 -7.77 -4.40
C SER A 98 -5.40 -8.64 -5.63
N GLY A 99 -6.19 -9.70 -5.76
CA GLY A 99 -6.17 -10.60 -6.91
C GLY A 99 -7.41 -10.45 -7.79
N PHE A 100 -7.37 -11.11 -8.93
CA PHE A 100 -8.50 -11.20 -9.86
C PHE A 100 -9.10 -12.60 -9.82
N ASP A 101 -10.43 -12.69 -9.77
CA ASP A 101 -11.15 -13.95 -9.98
C ASP A 101 -11.67 -14.01 -11.43
N PRO A 102 -11.12 -14.91 -12.28
CA PRO A 102 -11.61 -15.09 -13.64
C PRO A 102 -13.08 -15.48 -13.75
N ALA A 103 -13.65 -16.12 -12.71
CA ALA A 103 -15.06 -16.48 -12.67
C ALA A 103 -15.99 -15.30 -12.31
N ALA A 104 -15.44 -14.16 -11.87
CA ALA A 104 -16.19 -12.95 -11.54
C ALA A 104 -16.72 -12.19 -12.77
N TRP A 105 -16.35 -12.62 -13.98
CA TRP A 105 -16.69 -11.94 -15.24
C TRP A 105 -17.50 -12.84 -16.20
N PRO A 106 -18.36 -12.25 -17.06
CA PRO A 106 -19.11 -13.02 -18.05
C PRO A 106 -18.17 -13.79 -19.01
N PRO A 107 -18.52 -15.04 -19.37
CA PRO A 107 -17.66 -15.93 -20.15
C PRO A 107 -17.39 -15.42 -21.58
N GLU A 108 -18.19 -14.49 -22.09
CA GLU A 108 -17.98 -13.85 -23.39
C GLU A 108 -16.78 -12.88 -23.46
N ARG A 109 -16.02 -12.67 -22.36
CA ARG A 109 -14.83 -11.80 -22.35
C ARG A 109 -13.52 -12.58 -22.54
N THR A 110 -12.74 -12.18 -23.55
CA THR A 110 -11.41 -12.71 -23.88
C THR A 110 -10.34 -12.33 -22.83
N PRO A 111 -9.18 -13.02 -22.81
CA PRO A 111 -8.05 -12.67 -21.95
C PRO A 111 -7.53 -11.22 -22.06
N MET A 112 -7.71 -10.55 -23.20
CA MET A 112 -7.38 -9.12 -23.33
C MET A 112 -8.51 -8.17 -22.87
N GLN A 113 -9.67 -8.71 -22.52
CA GLN A 113 -10.80 -8.05 -21.87
C GLN A 113 -10.86 -8.38 -20.36
N MET A 114 -9.75 -8.92 -19.81
CA MET A 114 -9.53 -9.27 -18.39
C MET A 114 -9.48 -8.06 -17.45
N PHE A 115 -9.33 -6.86 -17.99
CA PHE A 115 -9.56 -5.64 -17.25
C PHE A 115 -10.97 -5.13 -17.60
N PRO A 116 -11.75 -4.62 -16.64
CA PRO A 116 -12.93 -3.84 -16.99
C PRO A 116 -12.56 -2.87 -18.13
N PRO A 117 -13.36 -2.74 -19.20
CA PRO A 117 -13.27 -1.51 -19.99
C PRO A 117 -13.33 -0.36 -18.98
N TRP A 118 -12.52 0.68 -19.17
CA TRP A 118 -12.51 1.84 -18.29
C TRP A 118 -13.90 2.51 -18.31
N THR A 119 -14.82 1.99 -17.51
CA THR A 119 -16.23 2.39 -17.39
C THR A 119 -16.45 3.24 -16.15
N ARG A 120 -15.39 3.60 -15.41
CA ARG A 120 -15.50 4.41 -14.19
C ARG A 120 -16.12 5.80 -14.41
N MET A 121 -16.18 6.24 -15.67
CA MET A 121 -16.86 7.48 -16.11
C MET A 121 -18.15 7.20 -16.88
N ASP A 122 -18.54 5.94 -17.06
CA ASP A 122 -19.85 5.55 -17.56
C ASP A 122 -20.90 5.92 -16.49
N PRO A 123 -22.02 6.56 -16.85
CA PRO A 123 -23.10 6.81 -15.89
C PRO A 123 -23.66 5.55 -15.22
N SER A 124 -23.54 4.38 -15.86
CA SER A 124 -24.05 3.09 -15.41
C SER A 124 -23.04 1.96 -15.69
N PRO A 125 -21.90 1.91 -14.97
CA PRO A 125 -20.91 0.88 -15.21
C PRO A 125 -21.48 -0.50 -14.88
N VAL A 126 -21.18 -1.49 -15.71
CA VAL A 126 -21.43 -2.89 -15.35
C VAL A 126 -20.42 -3.29 -14.28
N GLU A 127 -20.91 -3.49 -13.06
CA GLU A 127 -20.09 -3.98 -11.96
C GLU A 127 -19.69 -5.45 -12.16
N GLY A 128 -18.47 -5.80 -11.72
CA GLY A 128 -18.04 -7.19 -11.66
C GLY A 128 -18.86 -7.98 -10.64
N ARG A 129 -19.01 -9.29 -10.82
CA ARG A 129 -19.69 -10.13 -9.82
C ARG A 129 -18.75 -10.38 -8.65
N TRP A 130 -19.04 -9.80 -7.50
CA TRP A 130 -18.31 -10.06 -6.26
C TRP A 130 -19.15 -10.97 -5.37
N SER A 131 -18.75 -12.22 -5.20
CA SER A 131 -19.48 -13.16 -4.34
C SER A 131 -19.36 -12.75 -2.87
N GLU A 132 -20.36 -13.11 -2.05
CA GLU A 132 -20.31 -12.87 -0.60
C GLU A 132 -19.04 -13.49 0.02
N ALA A 133 -18.62 -14.66 -0.46
CA ALA A 133 -17.40 -15.32 0.00
C ALA A 133 -16.14 -14.52 -0.33
N ALA A 134 -16.01 -14.01 -1.56
CA ALA A 134 -14.87 -13.19 -1.96
C ALA A 134 -14.85 -11.84 -1.24
N HIS A 135 -16.02 -11.27 -0.93
CA HIS A 135 -16.14 -10.07 -0.12
C HIS A 135 -15.67 -10.32 1.32
N ALA A 136 -16.15 -11.40 1.93
CA ALA A 136 -15.78 -11.78 3.29
C ALA A 136 -14.27 -12.01 3.41
N GLN A 137 -13.67 -12.75 2.47
CA GLN A 137 -12.22 -12.97 2.44
C GLN A 137 -11.43 -11.65 2.33
N PHE A 138 -11.81 -10.77 1.41
CA PHE A 138 -11.13 -9.48 1.23
C PHE A 138 -11.18 -8.65 2.51
N MET A 139 -12.33 -8.59 3.18
CA MET A 139 -12.49 -7.84 4.42
C MET A 139 -11.67 -8.45 5.57
N GLU A 140 -11.62 -9.77 5.68
CA GLU A 140 -10.79 -10.47 6.66
C GLU A 140 -9.29 -10.17 6.46
N GLU A 141 -8.80 -10.28 5.23
CA GLU A 141 -7.40 -10.02 4.91
C GLU A 141 -7.04 -8.53 5.06
N LEU A 142 -7.94 -7.62 4.70
CA LEU A 142 -7.76 -6.18 4.89
C LEU A 142 -7.67 -5.82 6.38
N GLU A 143 -8.57 -6.38 7.19
CA GLU A 143 -8.54 -6.19 8.64
C GLU A 143 -7.26 -6.77 9.25
N ALA A 144 -6.82 -7.96 8.82
CA ALA A 144 -5.59 -8.58 9.28
C ALA A 144 -4.35 -7.73 8.94
N MET A 145 -4.28 -7.21 7.71
CA MET A 145 -3.20 -6.31 7.29
C MET A 145 -3.16 -5.05 8.18
N VAL A 146 -4.29 -4.38 8.36
CA VAL A 146 -4.37 -3.17 9.19
C VAL A 146 -4.00 -3.49 10.64
N ARG A 147 -4.54 -4.57 11.22
CA ARG A 147 -4.23 -5.00 12.60
C ARG A 147 -2.76 -5.36 12.79
N MET A 148 -2.10 -5.92 11.78
CA MET A 148 -0.66 -6.21 11.88
C MET A 148 0.19 -4.95 11.79
N LEU A 149 -0.24 -3.97 10.99
CA LEU A 149 0.60 -2.85 10.59
C LEU A 149 0.26 -1.50 11.26
N TYR A 150 -0.86 -1.37 11.99
CA TYR A 150 -1.32 -0.09 12.54
C TYR A 150 -0.32 0.61 13.47
N ASN A 151 0.55 -0.16 14.13
CA ASN A 151 1.57 0.38 15.03
C ASN A 151 2.84 0.86 14.32
N HIS A 152 2.97 0.67 13.01
CA HIS A 152 4.12 1.18 12.25
C HIS A 152 3.93 2.66 11.89
N PRO A 153 4.73 3.59 12.45
CA PRO A 153 4.56 5.00 12.19
C PRO A 153 4.81 5.47 10.76
N CYS A 154 5.45 4.66 9.93
CA CYS A 154 5.69 4.95 8.53
C CYS A 154 4.41 4.86 7.69
N VAL A 155 3.44 4.02 8.08
CA VAL A 155 2.21 3.81 7.29
C VAL A 155 1.32 5.04 7.39
N LEU A 156 1.14 5.70 6.25
CA LEU A 156 0.38 6.96 6.15
C LEU A 156 -0.98 6.74 5.48
N VAL A 157 -1.04 5.84 4.51
CA VAL A 157 -2.21 5.59 3.68
C VAL A 157 -2.42 4.09 3.53
N TRP A 158 -3.66 3.65 3.72
CA TRP A 158 -4.11 2.32 3.32
C TRP A 158 -4.75 2.41 1.94
N VAL A 159 -4.34 1.55 1.03
CA VAL A 159 -4.84 1.49 -0.34
C VAL A 159 -5.57 0.15 -0.51
N PRO A 160 -6.91 0.12 -0.39
CA PRO A 160 -7.65 -1.15 -0.41
C PRO A 160 -7.67 -1.83 -1.79
N PHE A 161 -7.52 -1.05 -2.86
CA PHE A 161 -7.64 -1.55 -4.23
C PHE A 161 -6.50 -1.03 -5.11
N ASN A 162 -5.98 -1.91 -5.95
CA ASN A 162 -5.05 -1.59 -7.04
C ASN A 162 -5.74 -1.77 -8.39
#